data_AF-A0A800KAV8-F1
#
_entry.id   AF-A0A800KAV8-F1
#
_cell.length_a   1.000
_cell.length_b   1.000
_cell.length_c   1.000
_cell.angle_alpha   90.00
_cell.angle_beta   90.00
_cell.angle_gamma   90.00
#
_symmetry.space_group_name_H-M   'P 1'
#
loop_
_entity.id
_entity.type
_entity.pdbx_description
1 polymer ?
#
loop_
_entity_poly.entity_id
_entity_poly.type
_entity_poly.pdbx_seq_one_letter_code
_entity_poly.pdbx_strand_id
1 'polypeptide(L)'
;MDFKFFKNIRIGSFNGRVYINVYNLTDQRNQNFVYADSGRSDETIEKNRAEIISPFEPLRPNTLDQYFNRPDWYDEPREIQLGLQFSW
;
A
#
# COMPACT_ATOMS: atom_id res chain seq x y z
N MET A 1 12.46 -1.14 0.02
CA MET A 1 13.57 -1.16 0.99
C MET A 1 12.98 -1.36 2.37
N ASP A 2 13.56 -2.26 3.16
CA ASP A 2 13.03 -2.59 4.48
C ASP A 2 14.05 -2.27 5.57
N PHE A 3 13.54 -1.86 6.74
CA PHE A 3 14.35 -1.53 7.90
C PHE A 3 13.91 -2.37 9.08
N LYS A 4 14.86 -3.00 9.76
CA LYS A 4 14.63 -3.77 10.98
C LYS A 4 15.59 -3.29 12.04
N PHE A 5 15.06 -2.84 13.16
CA PHE A 5 15.84 -2.42 14.31
C PHE A 5 15.34 -3.13 15.55
N PHE A 6 16.26 -3.62 16.37
CA PHE A 6 15.92 -4.22 17.65
C PHE A 6 16.92 -3.82 18.71
N LYS A 7 16.45 -3.82 19.95
CA LYS A 7 17.27 -3.58 21.14
C LYS A 7 16.94 -4.64 22.17
N ASN A 8 17.96 -5.35 22.62
CA ASN A 8 17.84 -6.23 23.76
C ASN A 8 17.77 -5.38 25.04
N ILE A 9 16.81 -5.68 25.90
CA ILE A 9 16.62 -5.03 27.19
C ILE A 9 16.77 -6.07 28.30
N ARG A 10 17.40 -5.67 29.40
CA ARG A 10 17.55 -6.50 30.59
C ARG A 10 16.90 -5.78 31.76
N ILE A 11 15.94 -6.43 32.39
CA ILE A 11 15.22 -5.90 33.56
C ILE A 11 15.36 -6.93 34.67
N GLY A 12 16.35 -6.72 35.56
CA GLY A 12 16.71 -7.69 36.61
C GLY A 12 17.21 -9.02 36.02
N SER A 13 16.54 -10.11 36.40
CA SER A 13 16.82 -11.47 35.90
C SER A 13 16.19 -11.75 34.53
N PHE A 14 15.28 -10.89 34.06
CA PHE A 14 14.56 -11.08 32.81
C PHE A 14 15.32 -10.49 31.63
N ASN A 15 15.32 -11.24 30.52
CA ASN A 15 15.84 -10.77 29.24
C ASN A 15 14.66 -10.55 28.29
N GLY A 16 14.68 -9.45 27.55
CA GLY A 16 13.69 -9.15 26.54
C GLY A 16 14.29 -8.46 25.33
N ARG A 17 13.46 -8.23 24.32
CA ARG A 17 13.82 -7.52 23.10
C ARG A 17 12.66 -6.64 22.65
N VAL A 18 12.96 -5.38 22.40
CA VAL A 18 12.07 -4.46 21.69
C VAL A 18 12.50 -4.43 20.24
N TYR A 19 11.56 -4.47 19.30
CA TYR A 19 11.87 -4.37 17.88
C TYR A 19 10.86 -3.49 17.13
N ILE A 20 11.36 -2.87 16.07
CA ILE A 20 10.60 -2.14 15.06
C ILE A 20 11.00 -2.68 13.68
N ASN A 21 10.00 -3.09 12.90
CA ASN A 21 10.18 -3.43 11.49
C ASN A 21 9.41 -2.40 10.67
N VAL A 22 10.05 -1.81 9.68
CA VAL A 22 9.43 -0.89 8.72
C VAL A 22 9.60 -1.49 7.34
N TYR A 23 8.50 -1.90 6.73
CA TYR A 23 8.44 -2.35 5.35
C TYR A 23 8.11 -1.17 4.44
N ASN A 24 8.69 -1.15 3.24
CA ASN A 24 8.59 -0.03 2.31
C ASN A 24 9.01 1.33 2.94
N LEU A 25 10.25 1.40 3.43
CA LEU A 25 10.83 2.56 4.13
C LEU A 25 10.73 3.87 3.32
N THR A 26 10.85 3.79 2.00
CA THR A 26 10.81 4.93 1.09
C THR A 26 9.40 5.30 0.65
N ASP A 27 8.37 4.52 1.04
CA ASP A 27 6.98 4.66 0.57
C ASP A 27 6.89 4.77 -0.95
N GLN A 28 7.67 3.92 -1.63
CA GLN A 28 7.66 3.90 -3.08
C GLN A 28 6.40 3.20 -3.56
N ARG A 29 5.66 3.86 -4.46
CA ARG A 29 4.49 3.30 -5.14
C ARG A 29 4.91 2.61 -6.41
N ASN A 30 5.43 1.41 -6.26
CA ASN A 30 5.79 0.59 -7.41
C ASN A 30 4.53 0.01 -8.07
N GLN A 31 4.50 0.06 -9.40
CA GLN A 31 3.38 -0.40 -10.23
C GLN A 31 3.63 -1.86 -10.65
N ASN A 32 2.80 -2.78 -10.17
CA ASN A 32 2.90 -4.21 -10.47
C ASN A 32 2.16 -4.60 -11.74
N PHE A 33 1.03 -3.93 -11.99
CA PHE A 33 0.21 -4.13 -13.18
C PHE A 33 -0.09 -2.78 -13.80
N VAL A 34 -0.10 -2.71 -15.13
CA VAL A 34 -0.36 -1.48 -15.87
C VAL A 34 -1.41 -1.74 -16.93
N TYR A 35 -2.15 -0.69 -17.29
CA TYR A 35 -3.05 -0.79 -18.43
C TYR A 35 -2.23 -0.86 -19.73
N ALA A 36 -2.67 -1.71 -20.66
CA ALA A 36 -1.94 -1.97 -21.91
C ALA A 36 -1.91 -0.76 -22.86
N ASP A 37 -2.82 0.19 -22.69
CA ASP A 37 -2.96 1.39 -23.51
C ASP A 37 -2.06 2.53 -23.04
N SER A 38 -2.00 2.81 -21.73
CA SER A 38 -1.23 3.91 -21.14
C SER A 38 0.16 3.50 -20.66
N GLY A 39 0.38 2.21 -20.40
CA GLY A 39 1.57 1.72 -19.72
C GLY A 39 1.66 2.17 -18.25
N ARG A 40 0.56 2.66 -17.66
CA ARG A 40 0.46 3.12 -16.27
C ARG A 40 -0.69 2.44 -15.55
N SER A 41 -0.63 2.38 -14.22
CA SER A 41 -1.67 1.76 -13.38
C SER A 41 -2.80 2.71 -12.99
N ASP A 42 -2.58 4.02 -13.08
CA ASP A 42 -3.51 5.09 -12.67
C ASP A 42 -4.22 5.79 -13.83
N GLU A 43 -3.86 5.45 -15.08
CA GLU A 43 -4.36 6.11 -16.27
C GLU A 43 -4.78 5.07 -17.31
N THR A 44 -5.93 5.27 -17.95
CA THR A 44 -6.36 4.50 -19.12
C THR A 44 -7.28 5.36 -19.99
N ILE A 45 -7.18 5.18 -21.30
CA ILE A 45 -8.03 5.82 -22.29
C ILE A 45 -9.49 5.38 -22.09
N GLU A 46 -9.73 4.18 -21.56
CA GLU A 46 -11.07 3.65 -21.29
C GLU A 46 -11.85 4.49 -20.27
N LYS A 47 -11.16 5.12 -19.32
CA LYS A 47 -11.79 6.04 -18.36
C LYS A 47 -12.36 7.26 -19.08
N ASN A 48 -11.56 7.90 -19.93
CA ASN A 48 -11.99 9.06 -20.71
C ASN A 48 -13.12 8.68 -21.68
N ARG A 49 -13.05 7.49 -22.29
CA ARG A 49 -14.15 6.98 -23.15
C ARG A 49 -15.44 6.81 -22.35
N ALA A 50 -15.37 6.24 -21.14
CA ALA A 50 -16.53 6.07 -20.28
C ALA A 50 -17.15 7.42 -19.85
N GLU A 51 -16.32 8.43 -19.57
CA GLU A 51 -16.78 9.80 -19.26
C GLU A 51 -17.52 10.45 -20.43
N ILE A 52 -17.05 10.26 -21.66
CA ILE A 52 -17.70 10.81 -22.87
C ILE A 52 -19.04 10.13 -23.15
N ILE A 53 -19.12 8.80 -23.00
CA ILE A 53 -20.32 8.02 -23.33
C ILE A 53 -21.44 8.28 -22.32
N SER A 54 -21.11 8.41 -21.04
CA SER A 54 -22.09 8.57 -19.97
C SER A 54 -21.56 9.56 -18.93
N PRO A 55 -21.62 10.87 -19.23
CA PRO A 55 -21.06 11.93 -18.40
C PRO A 55 -21.78 12.07 -17.05
N PHE A 56 -23.07 11.76 -17.01
CA PHE A 56 -23.86 11.76 -15.77
C PHE A 56 -24.88 10.65 -15.82
N GLU A 57 -24.75 9.69 -14.90
CA GLU A 57 -25.66 8.55 -14.82
C GLU A 57 -26.17 8.38 -13.39
N PRO A 58 -27.41 8.81 -13.11
CA PRO A 58 -27.92 8.95 -11.74
C PRO A 58 -28.09 7.62 -11.00
N LEU A 59 -28.10 6.50 -11.72
CA LEU A 59 -28.21 5.15 -11.16
C LEU A 59 -26.85 4.46 -10.97
N ARG A 60 -25.74 5.13 -11.28
CA ARG A 60 -24.40 4.54 -11.12
C ARG A 60 -24.03 4.48 -9.63
N PRO A 61 -23.65 3.30 -9.09
CA PRO A 61 -23.34 3.16 -7.68
C PRO A 61 -22.01 3.81 -7.27
N ASN A 62 -21.04 3.88 -8.18
CA ASN A 62 -19.70 4.43 -7.94
C ASN A 62 -19.33 5.48 -9.01
N THR A 63 -18.43 6.39 -8.70
CA THR A 63 -17.83 7.28 -9.72
C THR A 63 -16.87 6.49 -10.63
N LEU A 64 -16.57 7.02 -11.82
CA LEU A 64 -15.56 6.39 -12.69
C LEU A 64 -14.19 6.37 -12.01
N ASP A 65 -13.82 7.43 -11.30
CA ASP A 65 -12.60 7.46 -10.48
C ASP A 65 -12.53 6.29 -9.49
N GLN A 66 -13.63 6.00 -8.80
CA GLN A 66 -13.69 4.88 -7.86
C GLN A 66 -13.58 3.53 -8.54
N TYR A 67 -14.16 3.37 -9.73
CA TYR A 67 -14.10 2.13 -10.50
C TYR A 67 -12.71 1.84 -11.08
N PHE A 68 -12.03 2.89 -11.56
CA PHE A 68 -10.69 2.80 -12.12
C PHE A 68 -9.58 2.91 -11.06
N ASN A 69 -9.93 3.11 -9.78
CA ASN A 69 -8.96 3.04 -8.70
C ASN A 69 -8.54 1.59 -8.44
N ARG A 70 -7.28 1.28 -8.71
CA ARG A 70 -6.68 -0.06 -8.59
C ARG A 70 -5.56 -0.07 -7.56
N PRO A 71 -5.87 -0.02 -6.24
CA PRO A 71 -4.83 -0.11 -5.21
C PRO A 71 -4.13 -1.46 -5.21
N ASP A 72 -4.79 -2.51 -5.68
CA ASP A 72 -4.27 -3.87 -5.86
C ASP A 72 -3.18 -3.97 -6.94
N TRP A 73 -3.02 -2.94 -7.77
CA TRP A 73 -1.98 -2.90 -8.81
C TRP A 73 -0.67 -2.31 -8.33
N TYR A 74 -0.62 -1.86 -7.08
CA TYR A 74 0.57 -1.33 -6.45
C TYR A 74 1.11 -2.31 -5.42
N ASP A 75 2.41 -2.21 -5.15
CA ASP A 75 2.99 -2.84 -3.97
C ASP A 75 2.35 -2.32 -2.68
N GLU A 76 2.45 -3.14 -1.62
CA GLU A 76 1.88 -2.81 -0.32
C GLU A 76 2.41 -1.46 0.20
N PRO A 77 1.54 -0.64 0.80
CA PRO A 77 1.95 0.64 1.38
C PRO A 77 2.90 0.42 2.56
N ARG A 78 3.56 1.49 3.01
CA ARG A 78 4.43 1.45 4.19
C ARG A 78 3.74 0.80 5.40
N GLU A 79 4.35 -0.28 5.90
CA GLU A 79 3.91 -0.96 7.11
C GLU A 79 4.95 -0.81 8.22
N ILE A 80 4.50 -0.44 9.42
CA ILE A 80 5.35 -0.30 10.61
C ILE A 80 4.85 -1.27 11.68
N GLN A 81 5.67 -2.26 12.02
CA GLN A 81 5.41 -3.21 13.08
C GLN A 81 6.27 -2.87 14.30
N LEU A 82 5.64 -2.80 15.47
CA LEU A 82 6.29 -2.64 16.77
C LEU A 82 6.04 -3.90 17.59
N GLY A 83 7.07 -4.42 18.25
CA GLY A 83 6.91 -5.61 19.07
C GLY A 83 7.87 -5.69 20.25
N LEU A 84 7.44 -6.51 21.21
CA LEU A 84 8.12 -6.79 22.47
C LEU A 84 8.20 -8.32 22.64
N GLN A 85 9.39 -8.83 22.92
CA GLN A 85 9.64 -10.22 23.22
C GLN A 85 10.19 -10.32 24.65
N PHE A 86 9.62 -11.23 25.45
CA PHE A 86 10.08 -11.52 26.81
C PHE A 86 10.58 -12.96 26.88
N SER A 87 11.66 -13.19 27.64
CA SER A 87 12.21 -14.51 27.95
C SER A 87 12.41 -14.60 29.45
N TRP A 88 11.84 -15.64 30.07
CA TRP A 88 11.96 -15.97 31.50
C TRP A 88 12.64 -17.31 31.71
#